data_AF-A0A959H3P3-F1
#
_entry.id   AF-A0A959H3P3-F1
#
_cell.length_a   1.000
_cell.length_b   1.000
_cell.length_c   1.000
_cell.angle_alpha   90.00
_cell.angle_beta   90.00
_cell.angle_gamma   90.00
#
_symmetry.space_group_name_H-M   'P 1'
#
loop_
_entity.id
_entity.type
_entity.pdbx_description
1 polymer ?
#
loop_
_entity_poly.entity_id
_entity_poly.type
_entity_poly.pdbx_seq_one_letter_code
_entity_poly.pdbx_strand_id
1 'polypeptide(L)'
;GVYSARYGGPGLTAVERYQLLLQTLADVPEAERTARFRCVIVLVDANGRLLAEAEGACEGRIAFAPSGDGGFGYDPVFYMPEQGKTMAEMGRDKHLVSHRGRAMRLLEPQLRQLLAAEEEI
;
A
#
# COMPACT_ATOMS: atom_id res chain seq x y z
N GLY A 1 -1.60 6.11 -8.06
CA GLY A 1 -3.01 5.68 -8.23
C GLY A 1 -3.05 4.34 -8.94
N VAL A 2 -4.08 4.03 -9.74
CA VAL A 2 -4.15 2.73 -10.48
C VAL A 2 -2.96 2.52 -11.43
N TYR A 3 -2.31 3.60 -11.87
CA TYR A 3 -1.10 3.55 -12.68
C TYR A 3 0.21 3.43 -11.86
N SER A 4 0.17 3.20 -10.54
CA SER A 4 1.39 3.23 -9.69
C SER A 4 2.51 2.30 -10.17
N ALA A 5 2.20 1.11 -10.69
CA ALA A 5 3.20 0.19 -11.23
C ALA A 5 3.77 0.61 -12.61
N ARG A 6 3.11 1.56 -13.29
CA ARG A 6 3.40 2.03 -14.66
C ARG A 6 3.67 3.54 -14.72
N TYR A 7 3.83 4.18 -13.58
CA TYR A 7 4.10 5.61 -13.51
C TYR A 7 5.41 5.91 -14.25
N GLY A 8 5.40 6.88 -15.16
CA GLY A 8 6.54 7.19 -16.03
C GLY A 8 6.66 6.32 -17.30
N GLY A 9 5.76 5.36 -17.51
CA GLY A 9 5.73 4.54 -18.72
C GLY A 9 6.27 3.11 -18.55
N PRO A 10 6.25 2.30 -19.62
CA PRO A 10 6.75 0.92 -19.60
C PRO A 10 8.28 0.88 -19.42
N GLY A 11 8.78 -0.17 -18.78
CA GLY A 11 10.22 -0.46 -18.69
C GLY A 11 10.95 0.14 -17.48
N LEU A 12 10.36 1.10 -16.77
CA LEU A 12 10.98 1.66 -15.56
C LEU A 12 11.08 0.61 -14.44
N THR A 13 12.16 0.68 -13.68
CA THR A 13 12.37 -0.03 -12.41
C THR A 13 11.62 0.67 -11.27
N ALA A 14 11.56 0.04 -10.09
CA ALA A 14 10.99 0.69 -8.90
C ALA A 14 11.76 1.95 -8.51
N VAL A 15 13.08 1.92 -8.64
CA VAL A 15 13.98 3.03 -8.35
C VAL A 15 13.70 4.22 -9.25
N GLU A 16 13.71 4.00 -10.56
CA GLU A 16 13.45 5.08 -11.52
C GLU A 16 12.05 5.68 -11.36
N ARG A 17 11.05 4.85 -11.01
CA ARG A 17 9.68 5.33 -10.74
C ARG A 17 9.60 6.28 -9.55
N TYR A 18 10.18 5.92 -8.40
CA TYR A 18 10.11 6.83 -7.26
C TYR A 18 11.03 8.04 -7.46
N GLN A 19 12.14 7.91 -8.20
CA GLN A 19 12.97 9.06 -8.56
C GLN A 19 12.21 10.06 -9.44
N LEU A 20 11.46 9.58 -10.45
CA LEU A 20 10.58 10.42 -11.25
C LEU A 20 9.51 11.11 -10.38
N LEU A 21 8.95 10.39 -9.40
CA LEU A 21 7.98 10.97 -8.47
C LEU A 21 8.61 12.11 -7.65
N LEU A 22 9.82 11.90 -7.11
CA LEU A 22 10.55 12.92 -6.35
C LEU A 22 10.85 14.14 -7.22
N GLN A 23 11.29 13.95 -8.46
CA GLN A 23 11.53 15.03 -9.43
C GLN A 23 10.26 15.81 -9.75
N THR A 24 9.15 15.09 -9.99
CA THR A 24 7.84 15.71 -10.30
C THR A 24 7.34 16.57 -9.15
N LEU A 25 7.70 16.23 -7.92
CA LEU A 25 7.30 16.95 -6.72
C LEU A 25 8.38 17.90 -6.21
N ALA A 26 9.46 18.19 -6.96
CA ALA A 26 10.62 18.92 -6.43
C ALA A 26 10.26 20.27 -5.76
N ASP A 27 9.32 21.01 -6.36
CA ASP A 27 8.88 22.33 -5.89
C ASP A 27 7.65 22.28 -4.96
N VAL A 28 7.17 21.09 -4.60
CA VAL A 28 5.98 20.94 -3.75
C VAL A 28 6.36 21.02 -2.25
N PRO A 29 5.85 22.01 -1.48
CA PRO A 29 6.14 22.16 -0.07
C PRO A 29 5.71 20.94 0.75
N GLU A 30 6.42 20.65 1.85
CA GLU A 30 6.19 19.44 2.67
C GLU A 30 4.71 19.23 3.07
N ALA A 31 4.03 20.32 3.45
CA ALA A 31 2.62 20.28 3.87
C ALA A 31 1.68 19.77 2.77
N GLU A 32 2.03 19.95 1.49
CA GLU A 32 1.22 19.56 0.33
C GLU A 32 1.61 18.18 -0.23
N ARG A 33 2.67 17.56 0.29
CA ARG A 33 3.16 16.23 -0.16
C ARG A 33 2.35 15.06 0.42
N THR A 34 1.12 15.30 0.87
CA THR A 34 0.27 14.24 1.44
C THR A 34 0.09 13.10 0.44
N ALA A 35 0.12 11.87 0.93
CA ALA A 35 -0.02 10.68 0.11
C ALA A 35 -0.72 9.56 0.87
N ARG A 36 -1.31 8.63 0.12
CA ARG A 36 -2.01 7.48 0.66
C ARG A 36 -1.69 6.24 -0.15
N PHE A 37 -1.27 5.16 0.52
CA PHE A 37 -1.35 3.85 -0.10
C PHE A 37 -2.73 3.23 0.14
N ARG A 38 -3.21 2.48 -0.85
CA ARG A 38 -4.52 1.82 -0.89
C ARG A 38 -4.34 0.35 -1.23
N CYS A 39 -5.05 -0.53 -0.54
CA CYS A 39 -5.19 -1.95 -0.86
C CYS A 39 -6.68 -2.27 -0.89
N VAL A 40 -7.15 -2.88 -1.97
CA VAL A 40 -8.47 -3.50 -2.04
C VAL A 40 -8.23 -5.00 -2.25
N ILE A 41 -8.88 -5.83 -1.45
CA ILE A 41 -8.86 -7.29 -1.58
C ILE A 41 -10.29 -7.73 -1.87
N VAL A 42 -10.44 -8.58 -2.88
CA VAL A 42 -11.73 -9.11 -3.34
C VAL A 42 -11.61 -10.62 -3.41
N LEU A 43 -12.56 -11.33 -2.81
CA LEU A 43 -12.72 -12.77 -2.94
C LEU A 43 -13.97 -13.08 -3.75
N VAL A 44 -13.83 -13.90 -4.79
CA VAL A 44 -14.93 -14.33 -5.66
C VAL A 44 -14.98 -15.85 -5.74
N ASP A 45 -16.18 -16.42 -5.89
CA ASP A 45 -16.33 -17.85 -6.19
C ASP A 45 -16.10 -18.16 -7.68
N ALA A 46 -16.16 -19.45 -8.02
CA ALA A 46 -15.96 -19.93 -9.40
C ALA A 46 -17.00 -19.37 -10.41
N ASN A 47 -18.15 -18.90 -9.92
CA ASN A 47 -19.19 -18.28 -10.75
C ASN A 47 -19.03 -16.75 -10.84
N GLY A 48 -17.99 -16.19 -10.22
CA GLY A 48 -17.73 -14.76 -10.19
C GLY A 48 -18.58 -13.99 -9.17
N ARG A 49 -19.27 -14.68 -8.25
CA ARG A 49 -20.01 -14.00 -7.17
C ARG A 49 -19.02 -13.48 -6.14
N LEU A 50 -19.20 -12.22 -5.75
CA LEU A 50 -18.44 -11.60 -4.66
C LEU A 50 -18.77 -12.28 -3.33
N LEU A 51 -17.75 -12.87 -2.70
CA LEU A 51 -17.86 -13.51 -1.39
C LEU A 51 -17.43 -12.58 -0.25
N ALA A 52 -16.38 -11.78 -0.48
CA ALA A 52 -15.86 -10.84 0.50
C ALA A 52 -15.09 -9.70 -0.17
N GLU A 53 -15.09 -8.53 0.46
CA GLU A 53 -14.32 -7.36 0.04
C GLU A 53 -13.75 -6.65 1.27
N ALA A 54 -12.51 -6.18 1.16
CA ALA A 54 -11.89 -5.36 2.19
C ALA A 54 -11.00 -4.28 1.58
N GLU A 55 -11.13 -3.05 2.09
CA GLU A 55 -10.26 -1.94 1.73
C GLU A 55 -9.41 -1.49 2.93
N GLY A 56 -8.11 -1.38 2.73
CA GLY A 56 -7.18 -0.79 3.67
C GLY A 56 -6.45 0.41 3.07
N ALA A 57 -6.24 1.43 3.90
CA ALA A 57 -5.47 2.61 3.54
C ALA A 57 -4.50 3.00 4.64
N CYS A 58 -3.37 3.61 4.28
CA CYS A 58 -2.47 4.27 5.23
C CYS A 58 -2.04 5.63 4.68
N GLU A 59 -2.17 6.66 5.52
CA GLU A 59 -1.78 8.03 5.23
C GLU A 59 -0.29 8.23 5.47
N GLY A 60 0.30 9.14 4.70
CA GLY A 60 1.69 9.54 4.86
C GLY A 60 1.99 10.78 4.04
N ARG A 61 3.28 11.00 3.80
CA ARG A 61 3.80 12.06 2.92
C ARG A 61 4.85 11.49 2.00
N ILE A 62 5.02 12.08 0.83
CA ILE A 62 6.19 11.78 0.00
C ILE A 62 7.39 12.52 0.60
N ALA A 63 8.46 11.79 0.92
CA ALA A 63 9.72 12.37 1.40
C ALA A 63 10.40 13.23 0.31
N PHE A 64 11.42 14.00 0.69
CA PHE A 64 12.26 14.74 -0.27
C PHE A 64 13.38 13.86 -0.86
N ALA A 65 13.78 12.81 -0.15
CA ALA A 65 14.80 11.85 -0.56
C ALA A 65 14.41 10.45 -0.06
N PRO A 66 14.90 9.37 -0.71
CA PRO A 66 14.65 8.02 -0.23
C PRO A 66 15.40 7.74 1.09
N SER A 67 14.84 6.91 1.96
CA SER A 67 15.51 6.38 3.16
C SER A 67 15.04 4.96 3.44
N GLY A 68 15.93 4.11 3.95
CA GLY A 68 15.72 2.67 4.14
C GLY A 68 15.99 1.84 2.89
N ASP A 69 16.32 0.56 3.10
CA ASP A 69 16.66 -0.44 2.08
C ASP A 69 15.63 -1.58 1.97
N GLY A 70 14.70 -1.65 2.92
CA GLY A 70 13.64 -2.64 2.96
C GLY A 70 12.43 -2.30 2.10
N GLY A 71 11.47 -3.22 2.07
CA GLY A 71 10.20 -2.99 1.38
C GLY A 71 10.29 -3.10 -0.15
N PHE A 72 9.40 -2.41 -0.85
CA PHE A 72 9.33 -2.41 -2.32
C PHE A 72 8.62 -1.18 -2.87
N GLY A 73 8.75 -0.95 -4.18
CA GLY A 73 8.00 0.11 -4.87
C GLY A 73 8.35 1.50 -4.33
N TYR A 74 7.35 2.20 -3.77
CA TYR A 74 7.51 3.57 -3.27
C TYR A 74 7.82 3.63 -1.76
N ASP A 75 8.02 2.49 -1.10
CA ASP A 75 8.31 2.43 0.34
C ASP A 75 9.46 3.36 0.79
N PRO A 76 10.58 3.49 0.05
CA PRO A 76 11.69 4.36 0.47
C PRO A 76 11.35 5.84 0.49
N VAL A 77 10.31 6.27 -0.24
CA VAL A 77 9.89 7.68 -0.32
C VAL A 77 8.55 7.93 0.34
N PHE A 78 7.92 6.92 0.94
CA PHE A 78 6.65 7.06 1.67
C PHE A 78 6.94 7.23 3.15
N TYR A 79 7.01 8.48 3.59
CA TYR A 79 7.22 8.86 4.99
C TYR A 79 5.92 8.76 5.79
N MET A 80 5.97 8.12 6.96
CA MET A 80 4.82 8.07 7.87
C MET A 80 5.09 8.94 9.11
N PRO A 81 4.42 10.10 9.24
CA PRO A 81 4.66 11.03 10.34
C PRO A 81 4.48 10.40 11.73
N GLU A 82 3.50 9.52 11.90
CA GLU A 82 3.23 8.85 13.17
C GLU A 82 4.35 7.89 13.61
N GLN A 83 5.19 7.43 12.68
CA GLN A 83 6.30 6.51 12.96
C GLN A 83 7.68 7.17 12.84
N GLY A 84 7.72 8.43 12.37
CA GLY A 84 8.95 9.18 12.20
C GLY A 84 9.92 8.62 11.16
N LYS A 85 9.47 7.72 10.27
CA LYS A 85 10.32 7.00 9.30
C LYS A 85 9.57 6.62 8.03
N THR A 86 10.31 6.27 6.98
CA THR A 86 9.72 5.75 5.74
C THR A 86 9.24 4.30 5.92
N MET A 87 8.38 3.83 5.02
CA MET A 87 7.96 2.43 5.04
C MET A 87 9.12 1.44 4.82
N ALA A 88 10.16 1.83 4.10
CA ALA A 88 11.34 0.99 3.88
C ALA A 88 12.14 0.74 5.17
N GLU A 89 12.06 1.65 6.14
CA GLU A 89 12.74 1.57 7.45
C GLU A 89 11.93 0.77 8.50
N MET A 90 10.74 0.27 8.16
CA MET A 90 9.85 -0.40 9.13
C MET A 90 10.16 -1.89 9.34
N GLY A 91 10.91 -2.53 8.44
CA GLY A 91 11.19 -3.97 8.53
C GLY A 91 9.92 -4.81 8.67
N ARG A 92 9.90 -5.71 9.66
CA ARG A 92 8.75 -6.62 9.90
C ARG A 92 7.51 -5.89 10.39
N ASP A 93 7.63 -4.78 11.13
CA ASP A 93 6.49 -4.12 11.76
C ASP A 93 5.58 -3.38 10.76
N LYS A 94 6.01 -3.25 9.50
CA LYS A 94 5.23 -2.66 8.41
C LYS A 94 3.82 -3.25 8.29
N HIS A 95 3.64 -4.55 8.54
CA HIS A 95 2.33 -5.20 8.45
C HIS A 95 1.32 -4.69 9.51
N LEU A 96 1.79 -4.12 10.62
CA LEU A 96 0.91 -3.57 11.64
C LEU A 96 0.22 -2.29 11.16
N VAL A 97 0.90 -1.47 10.34
CA VAL A 97 0.40 -0.14 9.96
C VAL A 97 0.05 0.01 8.48
N SER A 98 0.58 -0.85 7.59
CA SER A 98 0.37 -0.73 6.15
C SER A 98 -1.08 -0.96 5.71
N HIS A 99 -1.45 -0.31 4.60
CA HIS A 99 -2.70 -0.52 3.86
C HIS A 99 -3.04 -2.00 3.64
N ARG A 100 -2.07 -2.84 3.24
CA ARG A 100 -2.27 -4.30 3.07
C ARG A 100 -2.60 -5.00 4.39
N GLY A 101 -1.85 -4.69 5.45
CA GLY A 101 -2.12 -5.27 6.77
C GLY A 101 -3.49 -4.88 7.31
N ARG A 102 -3.91 -3.62 7.07
CA ARG A 102 -5.26 -3.14 7.40
C ARG A 102 -6.33 -3.86 6.59
N ALA A 103 -6.16 -3.99 5.27
CA ALA A 103 -7.09 -4.70 4.40
C ALA A 103 -7.25 -6.17 4.84
N MET A 104 -6.14 -6.86 5.15
CA MET A 104 -6.19 -8.26 5.58
C MET A 104 -6.92 -8.44 6.92
N ARG A 105 -6.70 -7.54 7.89
CA ARG A 105 -7.44 -7.59 9.18
C ARG A 105 -8.94 -7.36 9.02
N LEU A 106 -9.35 -6.55 8.03
CA LEU A 106 -10.76 -6.34 7.70
C LEU A 106 -11.36 -7.52 6.93
N LEU A 107 -10.55 -8.25 6.16
CA LEU A 107 -10.97 -9.42 5.41
C LEU A 107 -11.07 -10.68 6.28
N GLU A 108 -10.16 -10.85 7.23
CA GLU A 108 -10.07 -12.04 8.10
C GLU A 108 -11.41 -12.48 8.71
N PRO A 109 -12.23 -11.61 9.35
CA PRO A 109 -13.50 -12.05 9.92
C PRO A 109 -14.50 -12.54 8.85
N GLN A 110 -14.49 -11.95 7.65
CA GLN A 110 -15.35 -12.39 6.53
C GLN A 110 -14.92 -13.78 6.04
N LEU A 111 -13.61 -14.03 5.93
CA LEU A 111 -13.08 -15.35 5.59
C LEU A 111 -13.48 -16.42 6.61
N ARG A 112 -13.40 -16.09 7.91
CA ARG A 112 -13.81 -17.03 8.97
C ARG A 112 -15.29 -17.39 8.88
N GLN A 113 -16.15 -16.43 8.56
CA GLN A 113 -17.59 -16.67 8.36
C GLN A 113 -17.86 -17.57 7.15
N LEU A 114 -17.16 -17.34 6.05
CA LEU A 114 -17.31 -18.15 4.84
C LEU A 114 -16.88 -19.61 5.07
N LEU A 115 -15.75 -19.83 5.75
CA LEU A 115 -15.25 -21.17 6.05
C LEU A 115 -16.19 -21.93 7.01
N ALA A 116 -16.75 -21.25 8.01
CA ALA A 116 -17.70 -21.88 8.94
C ALA A 116 -19.01 -22.28 8.24
N ALA A 117 -19.47 -21.52 7.25
CA ALA A 117 -20.70 -21.82 6.50
C ALA A 117 -20.55 -23.01 5.53
N GLU A 118 -19.33 -23.39 5.14
CA GLU A 118 -19.07 -24.58 4.32
C GLU A 118 -19.05 -25.89 5.13
N GLU A 119 -18.79 -25.84 6.43
CA GLU A 119 -18.74 -27.03 7.30
C GLU A 119 -20.15 -27.52 7.75
N GLU A 120 -21.19 -26.72 7.52
CA GLU A 120 -22.59 -27.04 7.90
C GLU A 120 -23.39 -27.74 6.78
N ILE A 121 -22.76 -28.09 5.64
CA ILE A 121 -23.37 -28.77 4.48
C ILE A 121 -22.80 -30.18 4.31
#